data_AF-A0A8C2TGV7-F1
#
_entry.id   AF-A0A8C2TGV7-F1
#
_cell.length_a   1.000
_cell.length_b   1.000
_cell.length_c   1.000
_cell.angle_alpha   90.00
_cell.angle_beta   90.00
_cell.angle_gamma   90.00
#
_symmetry.space_group_name_H-M   'P 1'
#
loop_
_entity.id
_entity.type
_entity.pdbx_description
1 polymer ?
#
loop_
_entity_poly.entity_id
_entity_poly.type
_entity_poly.pdbx_seq_one_letter_code
_entity_poly.pdbx_strand_id
1 'polypeptide(L)'
;MAAVWRALSALQPRCLHTSCSRHNSNRTSITHLRRQVFGRLYPLLLVRTDGSTIHIRYKEPKRILMLPLDSSTLPEAERKARLRRQFPSKLRVKQEETLEELDLEKYKKFWKK
;
A
#
# COMPACT_ATOMS: atom_id res chain seq x y z
N MET A 1 -28.24 -56.94 -11.99
CA MET A 1 -28.04 -57.03 -13.46
C MET A 1 -27.74 -55.61 -13.95
N ALA A 2 -26.59 -55.18 -14.46
CA ALA A 2 -25.31 -55.80 -14.74
C ALA A 2 -24.23 -54.72 -14.53
N ALA A 3 -23.12 -55.10 -13.90
CA ALA A 3 -21.90 -54.31 -13.88
C ALA A 3 -21.24 -54.40 -15.26
N VAL A 4 -20.92 -53.27 -15.89
CA VAL A 4 -20.11 -53.24 -17.11
C VAL A 4 -18.71 -52.76 -16.74
N TRP A 5 -17.75 -53.66 -16.94
CA TRP A 5 -16.34 -53.49 -16.64
C TRP A 5 -15.64 -52.50 -17.58
N ARG A 6 -14.64 -51.84 -16.98
CA ARG A 6 -13.45 -51.18 -17.51
C ARG A 6 -13.18 -51.31 -19.03
N ALA A 7 -12.86 -50.16 -19.62
CA ALA A 7 -11.76 -50.06 -20.57
C ALA A 7 -10.75 -49.02 -20.07
N LEU A 8 -9.65 -49.50 -19.48
CA LEU A 8 -8.42 -48.74 -19.29
C LEU A 8 -7.76 -48.61 -20.66
N SER A 9 -7.99 -47.49 -21.36
CA SER A 9 -7.16 -47.15 -22.52
C SER A 9 -5.86 -46.51 -22.03
N ALA A 10 -4.90 -47.36 -21.69
CA ALA A 10 -3.50 -46.95 -21.55
C ALA A 10 -2.91 -46.77 -22.95
N LEU A 11 -2.72 -45.52 -23.40
CA LEU A 11 -1.77 -45.18 -24.46
C LEU A 11 -1.25 -43.74 -24.22
N GLN A 12 -0.19 -43.70 -23.42
CA GLN A 12 0.97 -42.79 -23.42
C GLN A 12 0.74 -41.26 -23.58
N PRO A 13 1.12 -40.45 -22.57
CA PRO A 13 1.45 -39.05 -22.83
C PRO A 13 2.74 -38.98 -23.65
N ARG A 14 2.62 -38.95 -24.98
CA ARG A 14 3.69 -38.50 -25.86
C ARG A 14 3.83 -36.98 -25.67
N CYS A 15 4.72 -36.57 -24.76
CA CYS A 15 5.45 -35.30 -24.74
C CYS A 15 6.33 -35.28 -23.48
N LEU A 16 7.40 -36.09 -23.44
CA LEU A 16 8.48 -35.87 -22.48
C LEU A 16 9.30 -34.68 -22.99
N HIS A 17 8.79 -33.46 -22.83
CA HIS A 17 9.65 -32.29 -22.80
C HIS A 17 10.52 -32.43 -21.54
N THR A 18 11.68 -33.07 -21.68
CA THR A 18 12.77 -33.03 -20.69
C THR A 18 13.44 -31.65 -20.72
N SER A 19 12.65 -30.57 -20.66
CA SER A 19 13.22 -29.27 -20.37
C SER A 19 13.77 -29.35 -18.95
N CYS A 20 15.07 -29.06 -18.79
CA CYS A 20 15.66 -28.90 -17.46
C CYS A 20 14.76 -27.98 -16.64
N SER A 21 14.35 -28.42 -15.45
CA SER A 21 13.50 -27.64 -14.57
C SER A 21 14.22 -26.36 -14.18
N ARG A 22 13.97 -25.28 -14.93
CA ARG A 22 14.50 -23.96 -14.62
C ARG A 22 13.75 -23.45 -13.40
N HIS A 23 14.47 -23.27 -12.30
CA HIS A 23 13.98 -22.66 -11.07
C HIS A 23 13.82 -21.14 -11.28
N ASN A 24 12.89 -20.75 -12.14
CA ASN A 24 12.53 -19.36 -12.38
C ASN A 24 11.16 -19.05 -11.78
N SER A 25 10.89 -17.76 -11.59
CA SER A 25 9.60 -17.25 -11.08
C SER A 25 8.42 -17.61 -11.98
N ASN A 26 8.65 -17.88 -13.26
CA ASN A 26 7.59 -18.16 -14.23
C ASN A 26 7.03 -19.59 -14.09
N ARG A 27 7.77 -20.52 -13.49
CA ARG A 27 7.40 -21.95 -13.39
C ARG A 27 6.00 -22.19 -12.84
N THR A 28 5.55 -21.37 -11.88
CA THR A 28 4.23 -21.50 -11.24
C THR A 28 3.38 -20.24 -11.39
N SER A 29 3.74 -19.33 -12.30
CA SER A 29 3.06 -18.04 -12.48
C SER A 29 1.68 -18.17 -13.15
N ILE A 30 1.53 -19.09 -14.11
CA ILE A 30 0.30 -19.28 -14.88
C ILE A 30 -0.60 -20.28 -14.14
N THR A 31 -1.65 -19.79 -13.48
CA THR A 31 -2.57 -20.62 -12.68
C THR A 31 -4.02 -20.17 -12.78
N HIS A 32 -4.94 -21.01 -12.31
CA HIS A 32 -6.36 -20.69 -12.13
C HIS A 32 -6.82 -21.04 -10.70
N LEU A 33 -8.00 -20.54 -10.30
CA LEU A 33 -8.54 -20.80 -8.97
C LEU A 33 -9.15 -22.21 -8.92
N ARG A 34 -8.64 -23.09 -8.05
CA ARG A 34 -9.04 -24.50 -7.96
C ARG A 34 -10.31 -24.75 -7.12
N ARG A 35 -11.20 -23.76 -7.02
CA ARG A 35 -12.46 -23.88 -6.27
C ARG A 35 -13.60 -24.13 -7.26
N GLN A 36 -14.57 -24.97 -6.89
CA GLN A 36 -15.72 -25.29 -7.74
C GLN A 36 -16.64 -24.08 -7.95
N VAL A 37 -16.88 -23.31 -6.90
CA VAL A 37 -17.69 -22.08 -6.93
C VAL A 37 -16.84 -20.91 -6.46
N PHE A 38 -16.72 -19.87 -7.28
CA PHE A 38 -16.01 -18.65 -6.94
C PHE A 38 -16.55 -17.45 -7.71
N GLY A 39 -16.47 -16.27 -7.10
CA GLY A 39 -16.78 -15.01 -7.77
C GLY A 39 -15.69 -14.60 -8.76
N ARG A 40 -16.05 -13.80 -9.76
CA ARG A 40 -15.09 -13.25 -10.73
C ARG A 40 -14.03 -12.42 -10.01
N LEU A 41 -12.77 -12.64 -10.38
CA LEU A 41 -11.64 -11.85 -9.90
C LEU A 41 -10.91 -11.22 -11.08
N TYR A 42 -10.38 -10.03 -10.86
CA TYR A 42 -9.69 -9.23 -11.87
C TYR A 42 -8.21 -9.09 -11.53
N PRO A 43 -7.30 -9.21 -12.50
CA PRO A 43 -5.88 -8.98 -12.27
C PRO A 43 -5.63 -7.49 -12.01
N LEU A 44 -4.82 -7.20 -11.00
CA LEU A 44 -4.38 -5.85 -10.67
C LEU A 44 -2.95 -5.82 -10.17
N LEU A 45 -2.37 -4.62 -10.17
CA LEU A 45 -1.01 -4.35 -9.73
C LEU A 45 -1.05 -3.78 -8.30
N LEU A 46 -0.52 -4.56 -7.35
CA LEU A 46 -0.33 -4.13 -5.96
C LEU A 46 1.03 -3.45 -5.82
N VAL A 47 1.03 -2.18 -5.46
CA VAL A 47 2.23 -1.39 -5.14
C VAL A 47 2.45 -1.44 -3.63
N ARG A 48 3.62 -1.93 -3.21
CA ARG A 48 4.03 -1.95 -1.80
C ARG A 48 4.60 -0.60 -1.37
N THR A 49 4.80 -0.44 -0.06
CA THR A 49 5.46 0.73 0.55
C THR A 49 6.84 1.01 -0.04
N ASP A 50 7.55 -0.04 -0.43
CA ASP A 50 8.90 0.00 -0.98
C ASP A 50 8.91 0.35 -2.49
N GLY A 51 7.73 0.56 -3.09
CA GLY A 51 7.54 0.77 -4.52
C GLY A 51 7.57 -0.51 -5.37
N SER A 52 7.90 -1.67 -4.78
CA SER A 52 7.83 -2.96 -5.47
C SER A 52 6.40 -3.32 -5.87
N THR A 53 6.26 -4.05 -6.97
CA THR A 53 4.96 -4.33 -7.60
C THR A 53 4.72 -5.82 -7.77
N ILE A 54 3.49 -6.26 -7.50
CA ILE A 54 3.09 -7.67 -7.61
C ILE A 54 1.70 -7.75 -8.26
N HIS A 55 1.51 -8.71 -9.17
CA HIS A 55 0.23 -8.98 -9.79
C HIS A 55 -0.63 -9.89 -8.90
N ILE A 56 -1.82 -9.43 -8.52
CA ILE A 56 -2.76 -10.16 -7.67
C ILE A 56 -4.15 -10.14 -8.31
N ARG A 57 -5.00 -11.13 -7.98
CA ARG A 57 -6.41 -11.17 -8.39
C ARG A 57 -7.30 -10.61 -7.28
N TYR A 58 -8.15 -9.64 -7.60
CA TYR A 58 -9.01 -8.93 -6.64
C TYR A 58 -10.47 -8.93 -7.07
N LYS A 59 -11.36 -8.64 -6.12
CA LYS A 59 -12.82 -8.70 -6.33
C LYS A 59 -13.31 -7.61 -7.29
N GLU A 60 -12.78 -6.41 -7.14
CA GLU A 60 -13.16 -5.26 -7.95
C GLU A 60 -12.19 -5.08 -9.13
N PRO A 61 -12.67 -4.60 -10.28
CA PRO A 61 -11.84 -4.34 -11.46
C PRO A 61 -11.04 -3.03 -11.30
N LYS A 62 -10.09 -3.02 -10.37
CA LYS A 62 -9.12 -1.92 -10.19
C LYS A 62 -7.84 -2.23 -10.95
N ARG A 63 -7.17 -1.21 -11.49
CA ARG A 63 -5.89 -1.40 -12.19
C ARG A 63 -4.70 -1.45 -11.21
N ILE A 64 -4.71 -0.55 -10.22
CA ILE A 64 -3.60 -0.35 -9.28
C ILE A 64 -4.17 -0.23 -7.87
N LEU A 65 -3.53 -0.89 -6.91
CA LEU A 65 -3.77 -0.71 -5.48
C LEU A 65 -2.45 -0.33 -4.81
N MET A 66 -2.44 0.78 -4.07
CA MET A 66 -1.26 1.23 -3.33
C MET A 66 -1.42 0.89 -1.85
N LEU A 67 -0.44 0.17 -1.29
CA LEU A 67 -0.40 -0.06 0.15
C LEU A 67 0.01 1.23 0.86
N PRO A 68 -0.73 1.65 1.89
CA PRO A 68 -0.32 2.76 2.72
C PRO A 68 0.92 2.37 3.53
N LEU A 69 1.74 3.37 3.82
CA LEU A 69 2.83 3.22 4.78
C LEU A 69 2.27 3.27 6.20
N ASP A 70 2.61 2.28 7.01
CA ASP A 70 2.23 2.28 8.42
C ASP A 70 3.11 3.25 9.23
N SER A 71 2.48 4.03 10.11
CA SER A 71 3.16 5.03 10.93
C SER A 71 3.78 4.45 12.20
N SER A 72 3.32 3.29 12.67
CA SER A 72 3.87 2.60 13.86
C SER A 72 5.23 1.96 13.59
N THR A 73 5.48 1.52 12.36
CA THR A 73 6.75 0.86 12.00
C THR A 73 7.92 1.84 11.85
N LEU A 74 7.63 3.12 11.62
CA LEU A 74 8.65 4.13 11.34
C LEU A 74 9.39 4.59 12.61
N PRO A 75 10.68 4.95 12.50
CA PRO A 75 11.38 5.60 13.60
C PRO A 75 10.76 6.96 13.90
N GLU A 76 10.79 7.37 15.18
CA GLU A 76 10.11 8.59 15.64
C GLU A 76 10.57 9.86 14.90
N ALA A 77 11.85 9.93 14.53
CA ALA A 77 12.42 11.05 13.81
C ALA A 77 11.76 11.23 12.43
N GLU A 78 11.66 10.14 11.65
CA GLU A 78 11.02 10.15 10.34
C GLU A 78 9.52 10.39 10.44
N ARG A 79 8.86 9.81 11.46
CA ARG A 79 7.44 10.03 11.74
C ARG A 79 7.16 11.52 12.00
N LYS A 80 7.95 12.17 12.86
CA LYS A 80 7.85 13.61 13.15
C LYS A 80 8.13 14.45 11.90
N ALA A 81 9.13 14.09 11.10
CA ALA A 81 9.45 14.78 9.84
C ALA A 81 8.30 14.69 8.83
N ARG A 82 7.68 13.51 8.66
CA ARG A 82 6.50 13.33 7.81
C ARG A 82 5.31 14.14 8.30
N LEU A 83 5.05 14.16 9.61
CA LEU A 83 3.96 14.95 10.19
C LEU A 83 4.17 16.46 9.93
N ARG A 84 5.40 16.95 10.05
CA ARG A 84 5.77 18.33 9.69
C ARG A 84 5.58 18.63 8.19
N ARG A 85 5.84 17.65 7.31
CA ARG A 85 5.61 17.78 5.87
C ARG A 85 4.12 17.76 5.51
N GLN A 86 3.34 16.90 6.17
CA GLN A 86 1.90 16.76 5.94
C GLN A 86 1.13 17.98 6.46
N PHE A 87 1.49 18.43 7.66
CA PHE A 87 0.95 19.63 8.28
C PHE A 87 2.08 20.64 8.42
N PRO A 88 2.45 21.34 7.32
CA PRO A 88 3.37 22.45 7.45
C PRO A 88 2.69 23.44 8.38
N SER A 89 3.26 23.63 9.58
CA SER A 89 2.82 24.70 10.46
C SER A 89 2.96 25.97 9.64
N LYS A 90 1.83 26.56 9.24
CA LYS A 90 1.84 27.89 8.65
C LYS A 90 2.66 28.71 9.64
N LEU A 91 3.85 29.13 9.23
CA LEU A 91 4.60 30.13 9.94
C LEU A 91 3.66 31.34 9.91
N ARG A 92 2.79 31.43 10.93
CA ARG A 92 2.28 32.71 11.36
C ARG A 92 3.56 33.39 11.77
N VAL A 93 4.13 34.13 10.82
CA VAL A 93 4.94 35.29 11.12
C VAL A 93 4.03 36.07 12.04
N LYS A 94 4.14 35.81 13.34
CA LYS A 94 3.85 36.83 14.32
C LYS A 94 4.85 37.88 13.89
N GLN A 95 4.39 38.82 13.07
CA GLN A 95 4.97 40.14 13.08
C GLN A 95 5.06 40.40 14.57
N GLU A 96 6.29 40.41 15.08
CA GLU A 96 6.52 40.91 16.42
C GLU A 96 5.88 42.28 16.35
N GLU A 97 4.65 42.38 16.88
CA GLU A 97 4.04 43.64 17.21
C GLU A 97 5.08 44.23 18.12
N THR A 98 5.91 45.08 17.53
CA THR A 98 6.96 45.81 18.18
C THR A 98 6.15 46.57 19.20
N LEU A 99 6.17 46.09 20.45
CA LEU A 99 5.37 46.66 21.52
C LEU A 99 5.76 48.13 21.50
N GLU A 100 4.83 48.98 21.06
CA GLU A 100 5.06 50.42 20.98
C GLU A 100 5.59 50.83 22.35
N GLU A 101 6.73 51.53 22.35
CA GLU A 101 7.40 51.96 23.56
C GLU A 101 6.37 52.61 24.47
N LEU A 102 6.08 51.97 25.61
CA LEU A 102 4.97 52.35 26.46
C LEU A 102 5.26 53.71 27.07
N ASP A 103 4.63 54.76 26.54
CA ASP A 103 4.77 56.14 27.04
C ASP A 103 4.27 56.29 28.48
N LEU A 104 5.22 56.21 29.42
CA LEU A 104 4.98 56.31 30.87
C LEU A 104 4.30 57.63 31.26
N GLU A 105 4.54 58.72 30.53
CA GLU A 105 3.92 60.02 30.77
C GLU A 105 2.40 59.99 30.57
N LYS A 106 1.92 59.27 29.55
CA LYS A 106 0.50 59.17 29.21
C LYS A 106 -0.30 58.43 30.29
N TYR A 107 0.35 57.53 31.02
CA TYR A 107 -0.26 56.72 32.08
C TYR A 107 -0.03 57.26 33.50
N LYS A 108 0.82 58.27 33.67
CA LYS A 108 1.09 58.93 34.95
C LYS A 108 -0.16 59.49 35.65
N LYS A 109 -1.17 59.87 34.86
CA LYS A 109 -2.48 60.36 35.33
C LYS A 109 -3.30 59.35 36.13
N PHE A 110 -3.00 58.05 36.00
CA PHE A 110 -3.69 56.99 36.72
C PHE A 110 -2.97 56.56 38.00
N TRP A 111 -1.83 57.19 38.34
CA TRP A 111 -1.00 56.78 39.48
C TRP A 111 -1.50 57.31 40.82
N LYS A 112 -2.40 58.29 40.82
CA LYS A 112 -3.13 58.70 42.02
C LYS A 112 -4.60 58.35 41.82
N LYS A 113 -5.11 57.53 42.75
CA LYS A 113 -6.51 57.15 42.85
C LYS A 113 -7.37 58.30 43.34
#